data_AF-A0A7H9BLZ0-F1
#
_entry.id   AF-A0A7H9BLZ0-F1
#
_cell.length_a   1.000
_cell.length_b   1.000
_cell.length_c   1.000
_cell.angle_alpha   90.00
_cell.angle_beta   90.00
_cell.angle_gamma   90.00
#
_symmetry.space_group_name_H-M   'P 1'
#
loop_
_entity.id
_entity.type
_entity.pdbx_description
1 polymer ?
#
loop_
_entity_poly.entity_id
_entity_poly.type
_entity_poly.pdbx_seq_one_letter_code
_entity_poly.pdbx_strand_id
1 'polypeptide(L)'
;MLNSVSDRNGFFSRQNGVGAIYGQNTATPSAGLSSDDIYRIGSMSAINRVGGSNLQLSNLNAISAAPNEFLQKRFSSSTVTLSAPAQVQSSLSTLDTTLKSFSLPAVRNPLKTSQSQAEIATAKALSGGDALAAQTIEVKQLAQGQISQTKALASKDDLLGKGSLTIRFGAINDQLNQAQGGKTLQVQIDSTETLGDLARKIENAQPSLRAAVVVDTQGARLQLENTNTGAEQAFTLIAQEDSGGTSTNLSRLSLDAAAATSGLRVALDAKVSIAGREVQSASNTLSDTASNVQLELKSVGQASIGLERDDKALAANFKHLIAGINELKTQLQAVDAGLAKKTISQIDEVLNKLSVGQGNESLSLNAIGITSSNDGKLIVNETRLSQQALAQADSVNTLFNRAVDQLGAMTSAGLQTTSFLNNPAQVLRNNAGFTYPRFGEASTALPPPVWSANNANNWRNQYGISQYLQISLLR
;
A
#
# COMPACT_ATOMS: atom_id res chain seq x y z
N MET A 1 31.62 -55.97 -8.62
CA MET A 1 30.88 -57.17 -8.19
C MET A 1 29.59 -56.71 -7.54
N LEU A 2 28.44 -57.11 -8.12
CA LEU A 2 27.10 -57.45 -7.54
C LEU A 2 26.55 -56.56 -6.40
N ASN A 3 25.30 -56.11 -6.29
CA ASN A 3 23.98 -56.48 -6.83
C ASN A 3 23.01 -55.31 -6.42
N SER A 4 22.08 -54.79 -7.24
CA SER A 4 20.66 -55.22 -7.41
C SER A 4 19.82 -55.20 -6.11
N VAL A 5 18.56 -54.75 -5.97
CA VAL A 5 17.42 -54.47 -6.90
C VAL A 5 16.20 -53.98 -6.05
N SER A 6 15.27 -53.27 -6.71
CA SER A 6 13.80 -53.13 -6.47
C SER A 6 13.14 -52.35 -5.31
N ASP A 7 12.49 -51.25 -5.72
CA ASP A 7 11.02 -51.08 -5.91
C ASP A 7 10.01 -50.95 -4.73
N ARG A 8 9.22 -49.85 -4.86
CA ARG A 8 7.79 -49.62 -4.54
C ARG A 8 7.33 -48.88 -3.26
N ASN A 9 6.70 -47.73 -3.55
CA ASN A 9 5.41 -47.18 -3.06
C ASN A 9 5.25 -46.68 -1.62
N GLY A 10 4.86 -45.40 -1.47
CA GLY A 10 4.21 -44.90 -0.25
C GLY A 10 4.11 -43.37 -0.08
N PHE A 11 3.17 -42.75 -0.78
CA PHE A 11 2.25 -41.67 -0.36
C PHE A 11 2.58 -40.65 0.79
N PHE A 12 2.21 -39.39 0.48
CA PHE A 12 1.73 -38.26 1.31
C PHE A 12 2.67 -37.21 1.95
N SER A 13 2.46 -35.97 1.48
CA SER A 13 2.13 -34.75 2.26
C SER A 13 3.17 -33.63 2.34
N ARG A 14 2.80 -32.50 1.69
CA ARG A 14 2.76 -31.07 2.15
C ARG A 14 3.80 -30.65 3.21
N GLN A 15 4.50 -29.52 3.11
CA GLN A 15 3.99 -28.16 2.88
C GLN A 15 5.17 -27.14 2.79
N ASN A 16 4.92 -26.02 2.09
CA ASN A 16 5.46 -24.66 2.28
C ASN A 16 6.91 -24.30 1.87
N GLY A 17 6.99 -23.47 0.83
CA GLY A 17 8.10 -22.58 0.53
C GLY A 17 7.59 -21.38 -0.26
N VAL A 18 7.63 -20.21 0.38
CA VAL A 18 7.22 -18.88 -0.09
C VAL A 18 8.14 -18.39 -1.22
N GLY A 19 7.59 -17.75 -2.25
CA GLY A 19 8.38 -17.11 -3.31
C GLY A 19 7.60 -16.02 -4.03
N ALA A 20 8.14 -14.81 -3.99
CA ALA A 20 7.59 -13.55 -4.49
C ALA A 20 7.21 -13.56 -5.98
N ILE A 21 6.17 -12.79 -6.33
CA ILE A 21 5.86 -12.43 -7.73
C ILE A 21 5.91 -10.90 -7.85
N TYR A 22 7.07 -10.38 -8.27
CA TYR A 22 7.18 -9.15 -9.05
C TYR A 22 7.42 -9.55 -10.51
N GLY A 23 6.79 -8.82 -11.42
CA GLY A 23 6.45 -9.29 -12.75
C GLY A 23 7.60 -9.53 -13.73
N GLN A 24 7.30 -10.39 -14.71
CA GLN A 24 7.84 -10.27 -16.06
C GLN A 24 6.70 -10.44 -17.07
N ASN A 25 6.61 -9.44 -17.95
CA ASN A 25 5.76 -9.39 -19.11
C ASN A 25 6.44 -10.25 -20.18
N THR A 26 5.93 -11.46 -20.46
CA THR A 26 6.36 -12.24 -21.63
C THR A 26 5.14 -12.72 -22.39
N ALA A 27 4.92 -12.13 -23.57
CA ALA A 27 3.95 -12.58 -24.54
C ALA A 27 4.27 -14.03 -24.97
N THR A 28 3.33 -14.95 -24.80
CA THR A 28 3.40 -16.30 -25.39
C THR A 28 2.46 -16.40 -26.59
N PRO A 29 2.89 -16.96 -27.73
CA PRO A 29 2.15 -16.96 -28.99
C PRO A 29 0.95 -17.93 -28.97
N SER A 30 -0.10 -17.54 -29.71
CA SER A 30 -1.30 -18.33 -30.01
C SER A 30 -0.94 -19.67 -30.64
N ALA A 31 -1.30 -20.79 -29.99
CA ALA A 31 -1.19 -22.13 -30.56
C ALA A 31 -2.45 -22.44 -31.39
N GLY A 32 -2.28 -22.56 -32.71
CA GLY A 32 -3.33 -22.99 -33.65
C GLY A 32 -3.65 -24.49 -33.57
N LEU A 33 -4.75 -24.91 -34.21
CA LEU A 33 -5.23 -26.30 -34.27
C LEU A 33 -4.28 -27.21 -35.06
N SER A 34 -4.21 -28.49 -34.70
CA SER A 34 -3.36 -29.48 -35.38
C SER A 34 -4.04 -30.08 -36.62
N SER A 35 -3.25 -30.53 -37.60
CA SER A 35 -3.74 -31.08 -38.87
C SER A 35 -4.58 -32.37 -38.71
N ASP A 36 -4.36 -33.13 -37.64
CA ASP A 36 -5.13 -34.35 -37.35
C ASP A 36 -6.56 -34.06 -36.90
N ASP A 37 -6.79 -32.91 -36.26
CA ASP A 37 -8.11 -32.46 -35.86
C ASP A 37 -8.96 -32.04 -37.08
N ILE A 38 -8.31 -31.54 -38.13
CA ILE A 38 -8.94 -31.11 -39.38
C ILE A 38 -9.38 -32.33 -40.21
N TYR A 39 -8.55 -33.39 -40.27
CA TYR A 39 -8.83 -34.57 -41.09
C TYR A 39 -10.03 -35.38 -40.60
N ARG A 40 -10.25 -35.45 -39.28
CA ARG A 40 -11.40 -36.17 -38.67
C ARG A 40 -12.75 -35.52 -38.96
N ILE A 41 -12.77 -34.20 -39.10
CA ILE A 41 -13.98 -33.43 -39.41
C ILE A 41 -14.43 -33.68 -40.87
N GLY A 42 -13.48 -33.86 -41.80
CA GLY A 42 -13.77 -34.11 -43.21
C GLY A 42 -14.53 -35.41 -43.48
N SER A 43 -14.21 -36.49 -42.74
CA SER A 43 -14.78 -37.82 -42.98
C SER A 43 -16.23 -38.01 -42.53
N MET A 44 -16.77 -37.12 -41.68
CA MET A 44 -18.15 -37.24 -41.16
C MET A 44 -19.21 -36.62 -42.08
N SER A 45 -18.81 -35.83 -43.07
CA SER A 45 -19.73 -35.05 -43.93
C SER A 45 -20.32 -35.82 -45.11
N ALA A 46 -19.78 -37.00 -45.43
CA ALA A 46 -20.01 -37.65 -46.72
C ALA A 46 -21.12 -38.72 -46.74
N ILE A 47 -21.67 -39.16 -45.60
CA ILE A 47 -22.43 -40.43 -45.57
C ILE A 47 -23.98 -40.31 -45.52
N ASN A 48 -24.60 -39.18 -45.17
CA ASN A 48 -26.08 -39.14 -45.05
C ASN A 48 -26.77 -38.07 -45.92
N ARG A 49 -26.50 -38.12 -47.22
CA ARG A 49 -27.12 -37.23 -48.22
C ARG A 49 -27.87 -37.98 -49.32
N VAL A 50 -28.67 -39.00 -48.99
CA VAL A 50 -29.62 -39.62 -49.95
C VAL A 50 -30.84 -40.18 -49.20
N GLY A 51 -32.05 -39.69 -49.52
CA GLY A 51 -33.29 -40.42 -49.24
C GLY A 51 -34.55 -39.58 -48.98
N GLY A 52 -35.44 -39.49 -49.96
CA GLY A 52 -36.89 -39.40 -49.72
C GLY A 52 -37.59 -38.07 -50.04
N SER A 53 -38.42 -38.10 -51.08
CA SER A 53 -39.16 -37.01 -51.72
C SER A 53 -40.37 -36.44 -50.94
N ASN A 54 -40.80 -35.24 -51.35
CA ASN A 54 -42.09 -34.56 -51.10
C ASN A 54 -42.32 -33.85 -49.75
N LEU A 55 -41.83 -32.61 -49.59
CA LEU A 55 -42.45 -31.61 -48.72
C LEU A 55 -42.43 -30.21 -49.37
N GLN A 56 -43.58 -29.54 -49.33
CA GLN A 56 -43.98 -28.37 -50.11
C GLN A 56 -43.17 -27.09 -49.82
N LEU A 57 -42.97 -26.29 -50.87
CA LEU A 57 -42.15 -25.07 -50.98
C LEU A 57 -42.63 -23.82 -50.21
N SER A 58 -43.56 -23.93 -49.25
CA SER A 58 -44.21 -22.74 -48.66
C SER A 58 -43.59 -22.23 -47.35
N ASN A 59 -42.58 -22.89 -46.78
CA ASN A 59 -42.03 -22.54 -45.45
C ASN A 59 -40.50 -22.40 -45.38
N LEU A 60 -39.84 -22.06 -46.50
CA LEU A 60 -38.38 -21.90 -46.53
C LEU A 60 -37.88 -20.65 -45.77
N ASN A 61 -38.69 -19.59 -45.65
CA ASN A 61 -38.29 -18.36 -44.94
C ASN A 61 -38.37 -18.49 -43.40
N ALA A 62 -39.33 -19.24 -42.87
CA ALA A 62 -39.45 -19.46 -41.42
C ALA A 62 -38.39 -20.45 -40.89
N ILE A 63 -37.97 -21.42 -41.71
CA ILE A 63 -36.95 -22.43 -41.36
C ILE A 63 -35.53 -21.86 -41.51
N SER A 64 -35.32 -20.85 -42.35
CA SER A 64 -34.02 -20.16 -42.52
C SER A 64 -33.80 -18.99 -41.54
N ALA A 65 -34.87 -18.39 -41.01
CA ALA A 65 -34.78 -17.32 -40.00
C ALA A 65 -34.61 -17.84 -38.55
N ALA A 66 -35.16 -19.01 -38.21
CA ALA A 66 -35.06 -19.58 -36.86
C ALA A 66 -33.62 -19.87 -36.39
N PRO A 67 -32.69 -20.38 -37.23
CA PRO A 67 -31.28 -20.50 -36.88
C PRO A 67 -30.65 -19.13 -36.64
N ASN A 68 -30.98 -18.12 -37.46
CA ASN A 68 -30.41 -16.78 -37.34
C ASN A 68 -30.87 -16.05 -36.08
N GLU A 69 -32.14 -16.16 -35.68
CA GLU A 69 -32.60 -15.60 -34.40
C GLU A 69 -32.01 -16.34 -33.20
N PHE A 70 -31.87 -17.67 -33.26
CA PHE A 70 -31.27 -18.45 -32.20
C PHE A 70 -29.77 -18.15 -32.05
N LEU A 71 -29.06 -18.02 -33.18
CA LEU A 71 -27.65 -17.63 -33.22
C LEU A 71 -27.47 -16.18 -32.78
N GLN A 72 -28.29 -15.23 -33.23
CA GLN A 72 -28.24 -13.86 -32.74
C GLN A 72 -28.58 -13.78 -31.25
N LYS A 73 -29.55 -14.55 -30.74
CA LYS A 73 -29.81 -14.65 -29.30
C LYS A 73 -28.63 -15.27 -28.56
N ARG A 74 -27.91 -16.24 -29.14
CA ARG A 74 -26.69 -16.81 -28.57
C ARG A 74 -25.47 -15.89 -28.67
N PHE A 75 -25.30 -15.13 -29.75
CA PHE A 75 -24.22 -14.16 -29.93
C PHE A 75 -24.46 -12.94 -29.05
N SER A 76 -25.67 -12.39 -29.04
CA SER A 76 -26.05 -11.33 -28.10
C SER A 76 -25.98 -11.82 -26.66
N SER A 77 -26.44 -13.04 -26.35
CA SER A 77 -26.22 -13.64 -25.03
C SER A 77 -24.74 -13.85 -24.73
N SER A 78 -23.90 -14.23 -25.69
CA SER A 78 -22.46 -14.48 -25.48
C SER A 78 -21.68 -13.17 -25.30
N THR A 79 -22.01 -12.14 -26.08
CA THR A 79 -21.48 -10.78 -25.98
C THR A 79 -21.95 -10.08 -24.70
N VAL A 80 -23.21 -10.27 -24.29
CA VAL A 80 -23.76 -9.81 -23.00
C VAL A 80 -23.17 -10.61 -21.82
N THR A 81 -22.94 -11.92 -21.98
CA THR A 81 -22.24 -12.73 -20.97
C THR A 81 -20.74 -12.50 -20.94
N LEU A 82 -20.15 -11.81 -21.92
CA LEU A 82 -18.76 -11.35 -21.87
C LEU A 82 -18.69 -9.95 -21.24
N SER A 83 -19.69 -9.09 -21.49
CA SER A 83 -19.75 -7.73 -20.96
C SER A 83 -20.19 -7.67 -19.50
N ALA A 84 -21.19 -8.46 -19.07
CA ALA A 84 -21.71 -8.41 -17.71
C ALA A 84 -20.70 -8.91 -16.65
N PRO A 85 -19.99 -10.06 -16.83
CA PRO A 85 -18.92 -10.47 -15.93
C PRO A 85 -17.72 -9.52 -15.95
N ALA A 86 -17.39 -8.90 -17.10
CA ALA A 86 -16.37 -7.87 -17.18
C ALA A 86 -16.76 -6.59 -16.41
N GLN A 87 -18.04 -6.18 -16.47
CA GLN A 87 -18.56 -5.07 -15.67
C GLN A 87 -18.55 -5.39 -14.17
N VAL A 88 -19.00 -6.58 -13.77
CA VAL A 88 -18.91 -7.05 -12.37
C VAL A 88 -17.45 -7.09 -11.91
N GLN A 89 -16.53 -7.58 -12.74
CA GLN A 89 -15.10 -7.59 -12.44
C GLN A 89 -14.56 -6.16 -12.26
N SER A 90 -14.92 -5.23 -13.14
CA SER A 90 -14.51 -3.82 -13.05
C SER A 90 -15.01 -3.16 -11.76
N SER A 91 -16.29 -3.36 -11.41
CA SER A 91 -16.86 -2.84 -10.18
C SER A 91 -16.22 -3.47 -8.94
N LEU A 92 -15.94 -4.78 -8.95
CA LEU A 92 -15.18 -5.45 -7.88
C LEU A 92 -13.74 -4.95 -7.77
N SER A 93 -13.07 -4.66 -8.88
CA SER A 93 -11.72 -4.08 -8.89
C SER A 93 -11.70 -2.65 -8.30
N THR A 94 -12.77 -1.90 -8.52
CA THR A 94 -12.95 -0.56 -7.94
C THR A 94 -13.14 -0.66 -6.42
N LEU A 95 -13.96 -1.62 -5.95
CA LEU A 95 -14.09 -1.89 -4.52
C LEU A 95 -12.77 -2.38 -3.92
N ASP A 96 -12.04 -3.29 -4.59
CA ASP A 96 -10.73 -3.79 -4.13
C ASP A 96 -9.74 -2.63 -3.93
N THR A 97 -9.69 -1.69 -4.87
CA THR A 97 -8.84 -0.49 -4.76
C THR A 97 -9.25 0.37 -3.55
N THR A 98 -10.56 0.54 -3.33
CA THR A 98 -11.09 1.28 -2.18
C THR A 98 -10.74 0.58 -0.86
N LEU A 99 -10.92 -0.75 -0.78
CA LEU A 99 -10.59 -1.55 0.41
C LEU A 99 -9.09 -1.58 0.71
N LYS A 100 -8.23 -1.60 -0.32
CA LYS A 100 -6.78 -1.47 -0.17
C LYS A 100 -6.39 -0.13 0.45
N SER A 101 -7.08 0.96 0.15
CA SER A 101 -6.83 2.24 0.82
C SER A 101 -7.10 2.18 2.33
N PHE A 102 -8.08 1.39 2.76
CA PHE A 102 -8.37 1.12 4.18
C PHE A 102 -7.43 0.10 4.82
N SER A 103 -6.54 -0.54 4.06
CA SER A 103 -5.54 -1.48 4.61
C SER A 103 -4.34 -0.78 5.27
N LEU A 104 -4.20 0.53 5.08
CA LEU A 104 -3.14 1.33 5.67
C LEU A 104 -3.26 1.34 7.21
N PRO A 105 -2.16 1.14 7.98
CA PRO A 105 -2.23 1.05 9.44
C PRO A 105 -2.86 2.27 10.12
N ALA A 106 -2.54 3.48 9.66
CA ALA A 106 -3.14 4.72 10.18
C ALA A 106 -4.65 4.85 9.91
N VAL A 107 -5.18 4.13 8.92
CA VAL A 107 -6.62 4.12 8.60
C VAL A 107 -7.34 3.02 9.38
N ARG A 108 -6.66 1.88 9.60
CA ARG A 108 -7.15 0.76 10.43
C ARG A 108 -7.11 1.02 11.93
N ASN A 109 -6.24 1.92 12.36
CA ASN A 109 -6.16 2.34 13.75
C ASN A 109 -5.86 3.85 13.76
N PRO A 110 -6.87 4.69 13.49
CA PRO A 110 -6.68 6.13 13.50
C PRO A 110 -6.47 6.58 14.94
N LEU A 111 -5.32 7.18 15.23
CA LEU A 111 -4.96 7.64 16.56
C LEU A 111 -4.80 9.16 16.55
N LYS A 112 -5.23 9.80 17.63
CA LYS A 112 -4.99 11.20 17.93
C LYS A 112 -4.20 11.31 19.23
N THR A 113 -3.37 12.34 19.31
CA THR A 113 -2.59 12.64 20.50
C THR A 113 -3.25 13.74 21.30
N SER A 114 -3.29 13.59 22.62
CA SER A 114 -3.63 14.66 23.55
C SER A 114 -2.37 15.10 24.29
N GLN A 115 -2.26 16.40 24.58
CA GLN A 115 -1.09 16.97 25.23
C GLN A 115 -1.50 18.09 26.17
N SER A 116 -0.94 18.10 27.39
CA SER A 116 -1.28 19.11 28.40
C SER A 116 -0.47 20.40 28.27
N GLN A 117 0.75 20.35 27.71
CA GLN A 117 1.63 21.52 27.51
C GLN A 117 2.35 21.46 26.15
N ALA A 118 1.68 21.94 25.10
CA ALA A 118 2.21 21.93 23.72
C ALA A 118 3.44 22.85 23.50
N GLU A 119 3.73 23.77 24.43
CA GLU A 119 4.92 24.62 24.44
C GLU A 119 6.18 23.89 24.93
N ILE A 120 6.01 22.75 25.62
CA ILE A 120 7.10 21.93 26.14
C ILE A 120 7.43 20.82 25.14
N ALA A 121 6.41 20.06 24.77
CA ALA A 121 6.56 19.00 23.78
C ALA A 121 5.24 18.81 23.03
N THR A 122 5.35 18.43 21.76
CA THR A 122 4.22 17.94 20.99
C THR A 122 4.41 16.50 20.56
N ALA A 123 3.32 15.76 20.40
CA ALA A 123 3.35 14.39 19.92
C ALA A 123 2.59 14.20 18.62
N LYS A 124 3.00 13.19 17.86
CA LYS A 124 2.26 12.58 16.76
C LYS A 124 2.26 11.07 16.95
N ALA A 125 1.13 10.44 16.67
CA ALA A 125 1.04 8.99 16.67
C ALA A 125 1.92 8.37 15.58
N LEU A 126 2.65 7.30 15.91
CA LEU A 126 3.28 6.46 14.91
C LEU A 126 2.21 5.56 14.26
N SER A 127 2.31 5.39 12.94
CA SER A 127 1.35 4.59 12.17
C SER A 127 1.38 3.13 12.64
N GLY A 128 0.20 2.57 12.91
CA GLY A 128 0.06 1.17 13.35
C GLY A 128 0.37 0.92 14.83
N GLY A 129 0.63 1.97 15.62
CA GLY A 129 0.66 1.87 17.07
C GLY A 129 -0.72 1.63 17.66
N ASP A 130 -0.78 1.40 18.98
CA ASP A 130 -2.02 1.26 19.74
C ASP A 130 -2.29 2.46 20.65
N ALA A 131 -3.55 2.62 21.06
CA ALA A 131 -3.91 3.60 22.08
C ALA A 131 -3.16 3.31 23.39
N LEU A 132 -2.76 4.37 24.08
CA LEU A 132 -1.94 4.33 25.26
C LEU A 132 -2.43 5.36 26.26
N ALA A 133 -2.52 4.95 27.53
CA ALA A 133 -2.85 5.86 28.62
C ALA A 133 -1.85 7.03 28.65
N ALA A 134 -2.31 8.19 29.13
CA ALA A 134 -1.48 9.37 29.23
C ALA A 134 -0.19 9.11 30.01
N GLN A 135 0.94 9.45 29.41
CA GLN A 135 2.27 9.28 29.99
C GLN A 135 2.90 10.63 30.26
N THR A 136 3.62 10.70 31.37
CA THR A 136 4.42 11.87 31.71
C THR A 136 5.74 11.84 30.94
N ILE A 137 6.08 13.00 30.38
CA ILE A 137 7.33 13.29 29.70
C ILE A 137 8.00 14.44 30.42
N GLU A 138 9.27 14.25 30.76
CA GLU A 138 10.10 15.27 31.38
C GLU A 138 11.26 15.59 30.44
N VAL A 139 11.22 16.77 29.82
CA VAL A 139 12.31 17.30 29.01
C VAL A 139 13.30 17.96 29.94
N LYS A 140 14.48 17.36 30.11
CA LYS A 140 15.54 17.87 31.00
C LYS A 140 16.51 18.78 30.26
N GLN A 141 16.74 18.48 28.99
CA GLN A 141 17.67 19.21 28.12
C GLN A 141 17.22 19.08 26.67
N LEU A 142 17.34 20.17 25.90
CA LEU A 142 17.13 20.15 24.46
C LEU A 142 18.43 19.86 23.71
N ALA A 143 18.31 19.24 22.54
CA ALA A 143 19.41 19.13 21.61
C ALA A 143 19.76 20.51 21.06
N GLN A 144 21.05 20.82 21.00
CA GLN A 144 21.57 22.11 20.55
C GLN A 144 22.74 21.88 19.59
N GLY A 145 22.87 22.75 18.59
CA GLY A 145 24.06 22.85 17.75
C GLY A 145 25.01 23.90 18.30
N GLN A 146 26.31 23.75 18.05
CA GLN A 146 27.31 24.70 18.53
C GLN A 146 27.21 26.06 17.80
N ILE A 147 27.34 27.14 18.56
CA ILE A 147 27.64 28.49 18.05
C ILE A 147 28.99 28.91 18.61
N SER A 148 29.87 29.43 17.76
CA SER A 148 31.18 29.93 18.18
C SER A 148 31.58 31.16 17.38
N GLN A 149 32.40 32.03 17.96
CA GLN A 149 32.92 33.23 17.31
C GLN A 149 34.44 33.26 17.42
N THR A 150 35.13 33.59 16.33
CA THR A 150 36.58 33.77 16.31
C THR A 150 37.03 34.97 17.14
N LYS A 151 38.34 35.09 17.40
CA LYS A 151 38.89 36.36 17.90
C LYS A 151 38.64 37.48 16.88
N ALA A 152 38.56 38.71 17.38
CA ALA A 152 38.34 39.88 16.53
C ALA A 152 39.57 40.22 15.68
N LEU A 153 39.31 40.62 14.44
CA LEU A 153 40.18 41.42 13.59
C LEU A 153 39.82 42.90 13.74
N ALA A 154 40.70 43.80 13.32
CA ALA A 154 40.45 45.24 13.46
C ALA A 154 39.32 45.72 12.54
N SER A 155 39.26 45.18 11.31
CA SER A 155 38.22 45.45 10.32
C SER A 155 37.73 44.17 9.64
N LYS A 156 36.50 44.18 9.12
CA LYS A 156 35.95 43.10 8.28
C LYS A 156 36.66 42.99 6.93
N ASP A 157 37.30 44.08 6.50
CA ASP A 157 38.01 44.19 5.22
C ASP A 157 39.50 43.84 5.36
N ASP A 158 39.94 43.48 6.57
CA ASP A 158 41.30 43.01 6.80
C ASP A 158 41.53 41.68 6.06
N LEU A 159 42.65 41.62 5.34
CA LEU A 159 43.06 40.40 4.66
C LEU A 159 43.51 39.35 5.67
N LEU A 160 43.01 38.12 5.49
CA LEU A 160 43.30 36.99 6.38
C LEU A 160 44.76 36.53 6.25
N GLY A 161 45.32 36.62 5.06
CA GLY A 161 46.60 35.99 4.71
C GLY A 161 46.40 34.60 4.11
N LYS A 162 47.42 34.12 3.40
CA LYS A 162 47.39 32.83 2.73
C LYS A 162 47.58 31.67 3.72
N GLY A 163 46.80 30.62 3.57
CA GLY A 163 46.93 29.40 4.36
C GLY A 163 45.70 28.53 4.26
N SER A 164 45.41 27.75 5.31
CA SER A 164 44.22 26.91 5.37
C SER A 164 43.53 26.97 6.73
N LEU A 165 42.21 26.83 6.71
CA LEU A 165 41.37 26.66 7.89
C LEU A 165 40.81 25.25 7.90
N THR A 166 41.13 24.50 8.94
CA THR A 166 40.63 23.14 9.13
C THR A 166 39.52 23.14 10.17
N ILE A 167 38.32 22.71 9.78
CA ILE A 167 37.16 22.53 10.63
C ILE A 167 37.05 21.05 10.97
N ARG A 168 37.19 20.71 12.25
CA ARG A 168 37.05 19.33 12.74
C ARG A 168 35.73 19.22 13.48
N PHE A 169 34.88 18.29 13.05
CA PHE A 169 33.60 17.98 13.69
C PHE A 169 33.73 16.82 14.68
N GLY A 170 32.75 16.67 15.58
CA GLY A 170 32.61 15.54 16.49
C GLY A 170 32.43 15.97 17.94
N ALA A 171 32.13 15.01 18.83
CA ALA A 171 31.95 15.29 20.25
C ALA A 171 33.16 15.98 20.88
N ILE A 172 32.87 16.91 21.79
CA ILE A 172 33.88 17.62 22.57
C ILE A 172 34.53 16.63 23.54
N ASN A 173 35.87 16.56 23.55
CA ASN A 173 36.61 15.73 24.48
C ASN A 173 36.49 16.21 25.95
N ASP A 174 36.89 15.37 26.90
CA ASP A 174 36.83 15.71 28.34
C ASP A 174 37.64 16.96 28.71
N GLN A 175 38.66 17.30 27.91
CA GLN A 175 39.50 18.49 28.08
C GLN A 175 38.86 19.76 27.50
N LEU A 176 37.67 19.65 26.90
CA LEU A 176 36.90 20.69 26.25
C LEU A 176 37.63 21.46 25.15
N ASN A 177 38.76 20.98 24.66
CA ASN A 177 39.62 21.73 23.75
C ASN A 177 39.50 21.28 22.29
N GLN A 178 38.99 20.07 22.03
CA GLN A 178 38.92 19.51 20.69
C GLN A 178 37.66 18.69 20.46
N ALA A 179 37.10 18.87 19.25
CA ALA A 179 36.12 17.96 18.68
C ALA A 179 36.83 16.70 18.13
N GLN A 180 36.33 15.52 18.48
CA GLN A 180 36.91 14.23 18.12
C GLN A 180 35.88 13.30 17.47
N GLY A 181 36.34 12.44 16.55
CA GLY A 181 35.52 11.37 15.97
C GLY A 181 34.73 11.73 14.70
N GLY A 182 34.64 13.01 14.33
CA GLY A 182 33.90 13.45 13.15
C GLY A 182 34.75 13.72 11.90
N LYS A 183 34.06 14.12 10.83
CA LYS A 183 34.70 14.51 9.55
C LYS A 183 35.53 15.78 9.73
N THR A 184 36.52 15.94 8.85
CA THR A 184 37.31 17.18 8.75
C THR A 184 37.02 17.86 7.43
N LEU A 185 36.82 19.17 7.45
CA LEU A 185 36.73 20.02 6.28
C LEU A 185 37.95 20.94 6.27
N GLN A 186 38.69 20.98 5.17
CA GLN A 186 39.77 21.95 4.98
C GLN A 186 39.33 22.99 3.95
N VAL A 187 39.44 24.27 4.32
CA VAL A 187 39.16 25.41 3.45
C VAL A 187 40.48 26.13 3.16
N GLN A 188 40.82 26.24 1.88
CA GLN A 188 42.01 26.99 1.45
C GLN A 188 41.70 28.48 1.37
N ILE A 189 42.62 29.29 1.87
CA ILE A 189 42.48 30.75 1.98
C ILE A 189 43.59 31.42 1.17
N ASP A 190 43.20 32.29 0.25
CA ASP A 190 44.12 33.08 -0.56
C ASP A 190 44.49 34.39 0.13
N SER A 191 45.63 34.98 -0.25
CA SER A 191 46.16 36.20 0.42
C SER A 191 45.26 37.43 0.31
N THR A 192 44.32 37.44 -0.63
CA THR A 192 43.41 38.57 -0.90
C THR A 192 42.03 38.41 -0.26
N GLU A 193 41.81 37.33 0.52
CA GLU A 193 40.49 37.03 1.06
C GLU A 193 40.24 37.67 2.42
N THR A 194 38.98 38.03 2.62
CA THR A 194 38.43 38.65 3.85
C THR A 194 37.59 37.65 4.65
N LEU A 195 37.12 38.05 5.84
CA LEU A 195 36.16 37.26 6.62
C LEU A 195 34.88 36.94 5.84
N GLY A 196 34.43 37.86 4.97
CA GLY A 196 33.24 37.65 4.15
C GLY A 196 33.44 36.60 3.05
N ASP A 197 34.63 36.55 2.46
CA ASP A 197 34.99 35.52 1.47
C ASP A 197 35.08 34.15 2.13
N LEU A 198 35.73 34.08 3.29
CA LEU A 198 35.84 32.86 4.08
C LEU A 198 34.46 32.34 4.52
N ALA A 199 33.57 33.21 5.01
CA ALA A 199 32.22 32.82 5.39
C ALA A 199 31.49 32.13 4.23
N ARG A 200 31.53 32.74 3.03
CA ARG A 200 30.93 32.15 1.81
C ARG A 200 31.59 30.83 1.43
N LYS A 201 32.92 30.72 1.51
CA LYS A 201 33.63 29.46 1.24
C LYS A 201 33.21 28.34 2.20
N ILE A 202 33.05 28.65 3.49
CA ILE A 202 32.61 27.70 4.49
C ILE A 202 31.19 27.21 4.20
N GLU A 203 30.23 28.12 3.97
CA GLU A 203 28.84 27.73 3.69
C GLU A 203 28.70 26.90 2.41
N ASN A 204 29.48 27.23 1.37
CA ASN A 204 29.52 26.45 0.14
C ASN A 204 30.10 25.05 0.33
N ALA A 205 31.09 24.90 1.22
CA ALA A 205 31.74 23.62 1.49
C ALA A 205 30.98 22.75 2.52
N GLN A 206 30.26 23.38 3.45
CA GLN A 206 29.44 22.71 4.46
C GLN A 206 28.14 23.48 4.70
N PRO A 207 27.04 23.12 4.01
CA PRO A 207 25.76 23.82 4.14
C PRO A 207 25.11 23.78 5.54
N SER A 208 25.52 22.83 6.39
CA SER A 208 25.07 22.74 7.79
C SER A 208 25.75 23.73 8.73
N LEU A 209 26.80 24.41 8.26
CA LEU A 209 27.53 25.42 9.04
C LEU A 209 27.21 26.80 8.47
N ARG A 210 26.42 27.58 9.20
CA ARG A 210 26.12 28.97 8.87
C ARG A 210 27.27 29.85 9.30
N ALA A 211 27.76 30.69 8.40
CA ALA A 211 28.90 31.56 8.66
C ALA A 211 28.52 33.02 8.43
N ALA A 212 28.74 33.86 9.44
CA ALA A 212 28.40 35.28 9.38
C ALA A 212 29.54 36.13 9.93
N VAL A 213 29.74 37.31 9.36
CA VAL A 213 30.68 38.30 9.89
C VAL A 213 29.91 39.22 10.83
N VAL A 214 30.32 39.23 12.11
CA VAL A 214 29.76 40.12 13.13
C VAL A 214 30.74 41.26 13.34
N VAL A 215 30.25 42.50 13.22
CA VAL A 215 31.05 43.71 13.44
C VAL A 215 30.50 44.45 14.64
N ASP A 216 31.38 44.77 15.59
CA ASP A 216 31.06 45.54 16.79
C ASP A 216 32.15 46.58 17.09
N THR A 217 32.07 47.22 18.26
CA THR A 217 33.04 48.25 18.69
C THR A 217 34.46 47.72 18.91
N GLN A 218 34.64 46.40 18.98
CA GLN A 218 35.92 45.72 19.17
C GLN A 218 36.50 45.18 17.85
N GLY A 219 35.81 45.40 16.72
CA GLY A 219 36.26 44.99 15.39
C GLY A 219 35.32 43.98 14.72
N ALA A 220 35.86 43.07 13.92
CA ALA A 220 35.10 42.08 13.15
C ALA A 220 35.45 40.63 13.54
N ARG A 221 34.44 39.77 13.70
CA ARG A 221 34.57 38.34 14.04
C ARG A 221 33.82 37.47 13.05
N LEU A 222 34.31 36.25 12.82
CA LEU A 222 33.54 35.20 12.15
C LEU A 222 32.72 34.44 13.19
N GLN A 223 31.40 34.48 13.05
CA GLN A 223 30.47 33.62 13.79
C GLN A 223 30.14 32.40 12.95
N LEU A 224 30.22 31.22 13.56
CA LEU A 224 29.82 29.96 12.97
C LEU A 224 28.72 29.33 13.83
N GLU A 225 27.65 28.87 13.19
CA GLU A 225 26.56 28.14 13.81
C GLU A 225 26.34 26.81 13.07
N ASN A 226 26.45 25.70 13.79
CA ASN A 226 26.00 24.42 13.25
C ASN A 226 24.48 24.33 13.40
N THR A 227 23.78 24.22 12.28
CA THR A 227 22.31 24.09 12.26
C THR A 227 21.86 22.71 12.70
N ASN A 228 22.74 21.71 12.63
CA ASN A 228 22.47 20.40 13.18
C ASN A 228 22.70 20.41 14.70
N THR A 229 21.85 19.69 15.40
CA THR A 229 21.90 19.56 16.86
C THR A 229 22.52 18.23 17.28
N GLY A 230 22.92 18.13 18.54
CA GLY A 230 23.48 16.91 19.12
C GLY A 230 24.94 17.08 19.51
N ALA A 231 25.41 16.33 20.50
CA ALA A 231 26.76 16.44 21.06
C ALA A 231 27.85 16.22 19.98
N GLU A 232 27.62 15.31 19.04
CA GLU A 232 28.52 15.01 17.92
C GLU A 232 28.61 16.14 16.86
N GLN A 233 27.72 17.14 16.94
CA GLN A 233 27.70 18.28 16.02
C GLN A 233 28.59 19.45 16.49
N ALA A 234 29.39 19.24 17.53
CA ALA A 234 30.42 20.20 17.90
C ALA A 234 31.52 20.28 16.83
N PHE A 235 32.25 21.40 16.83
CA PHE A 235 33.36 21.66 15.93
C PHE A 235 34.47 22.49 16.56
N THR A 236 35.65 22.39 15.97
CA THR A 236 36.83 23.21 16.27
C THR A 236 37.46 23.73 15.01
N LEU A 237 38.11 24.89 15.10
CA LEU A 237 38.80 25.55 14.00
C LEU A 237 40.29 25.55 14.25
N ILE A 238 41.06 25.06 13.29
CA ILE A 238 42.51 25.05 13.31
C ILE A 238 42.99 25.83 12.11
N ALA A 239 43.50 27.03 12.34
CA ALA A 239 44.07 27.87 11.30
C ALA A 239 45.57 27.57 11.15
N GLN A 240 46.02 27.38 9.91
CA GLN A 240 47.42 27.16 9.56
C GLN A 240 47.84 28.15 8.49
N GLU A 241 48.85 28.96 8.79
CA GLU A 241 49.42 29.94 7.87
C GLU A 241 50.46 29.29 6.94
N ASP A 242 50.51 29.74 5.69
CA ASP A 242 51.56 29.34 4.74
C ASP A 242 52.89 30.04 5.10
N SER A 243 54.00 29.33 4.96
CA SER A 243 55.34 29.90 5.15
C SER A 243 55.58 31.05 4.16
N GLY A 244 55.79 32.28 4.67
CA GLY A 244 56.04 33.49 3.87
C GLY A 244 54.82 34.40 3.65
N GLY A 245 53.68 34.11 4.30
CA GLY A 245 52.53 35.02 4.31
C GLY A 245 52.82 36.35 5.03
N THR A 246 52.23 37.45 4.55
CA THR A 246 52.46 38.81 5.07
C THR A 246 51.43 39.26 6.12
N SER A 247 50.31 38.55 6.27
CA SER A 247 49.27 38.82 7.28
C SER A 247 49.27 37.72 8.34
N THR A 248 49.12 38.13 9.61
CA THR A 248 49.05 37.24 10.79
C THR A 248 47.61 37.06 11.31
N ASN A 249 46.63 37.49 10.53
CA ASN A 249 45.22 37.50 10.94
C ASN A 249 44.59 36.11 10.92
N LEU A 250 45.06 35.20 10.05
CA LEU A 250 44.52 33.85 9.93
C LEU A 250 44.66 33.05 11.24
N SER A 251 45.79 33.14 11.95
CA SER A 251 45.97 32.47 13.25
C SER A 251 44.90 32.85 14.30
N ARG A 252 44.30 34.05 14.20
CA ARG A 252 43.23 34.54 15.09
C ARG A 252 41.89 33.83 14.89
N LEU A 253 41.74 33.08 13.79
CA LEU A 253 40.54 32.31 13.47
C LEU A 253 40.50 30.93 14.15
N SER A 254 41.59 30.50 14.76
CA SER A 254 41.60 29.24 15.51
C SER A 254 40.64 29.30 16.70
N LEU A 255 39.86 28.24 16.87
CA LEU A 255 38.87 28.07 17.94
C LEU A 255 38.98 26.67 18.52
N ASP A 256 39.20 26.62 19.83
CA ASP A 256 38.97 25.41 20.60
C ASP A 256 37.46 25.22 20.83
N ALA A 257 37.09 24.01 21.27
CA ALA A 257 35.68 23.69 21.53
C ALA A 257 35.13 24.44 22.77
N ALA A 258 36.01 24.84 23.69
CA ALA A 258 35.68 25.57 24.91
C ALA A 258 35.41 27.05 24.64
N ALA A 259 35.83 27.64 23.52
CA ALA A 259 35.58 29.04 23.19
C ALA A 259 34.09 29.39 23.10
N ALA A 260 33.21 28.38 22.98
CA ALA A 260 31.77 28.53 23.13
C ALA A 260 31.33 28.97 24.55
N THR A 261 32.18 28.83 25.59
CA THR A 261 31.84 29.14 26.99
C THR A 261 31.83 30.64 27.30
N SER A 262 32.27 31.51 26.38
CA SER A 262 32.20 32.98 26.55
C SER A 262 30.82 33.56 26.19
N GLY A 263 29.73 32.86 26.55
CA GLY A 263 28.35 33.28 26.30
C GLY A 263 27.74 32.82 24.97
N LEU A 264 28.33 31.80 24.32
CA LEU A 264 27.77 31.16 23.12
C LEU A 264 27.19 29.78 23.47
N ARG A 265 26.77 29.02 22.44
CA ARG A 265 26.04 27.76 22.61
C ARG A 265 26.94 26.56 22.33
N VAL A 266 26.95 25.58 23.23
CA VAL A 266 27.65 24.29 23.02
C VAL A 266 26.72 23.28 22.35
N ALA A 267 27.29 22.33 21.61
CA ALA A 267 26.50 21.25 21.04
C ALA A 267 26.13 20.22 22.12
N LEU A 268 24.86 19.87 22.21
CA LEU A 268 24.30 19.01 23.25
C LEU A 268 23.25 18.08 22.66
N ASP A 269 23.12 16.88 23.21
CA ASP A 269 21.98 15.99 22.95
C ASP A 269 20.77 16.41 23.80
N ALA A 270 19.58 16.10 23.28
CA ALA A 270 18.36 16.14 24.05
C ALA A 270 18.38 15.02 25.11
N LYS A 271 17.90 15.34 26.31
CA LYS A 271 17.71 14.38 27.41
C LYS A 271 16.26 14.46 27.87
N VAL A 272 15.55 13.35 27.76
CA VAL A 272 14.12 13.27 28.07
C VAL A 272 13.83 12.01 28.88
N SER A 273 12.96 12.12 29.88
CA SER A 273 12.41 10.97 30.60
C SER A 273 10.99 10.70 30.09
N ILE A 274 10.72 9.50 29.60
CA ILE A 274 9.41 9.09 29.09
C ILE A 274 8.90 7.94 29.95
N ALA A 275 7.83 8.19 30.71
CA ALA A 275 7.29 7.23 31.68
C ALA A 275 8.38 6.67 32.63
N GLY A 276 9.34 7.52 33.04
CA GLY A 276 10.46 7.17 33.92
C GLY A 276 11.66 6.52 33.23
N ARG A 277 11.63 6.31 31.91
CA ARG A 277 12.79 5.84 31.13
C ARG A 277 13.58 7.03 30.58
N GLU A 278 14.87 7.10 30.89
CA GLU A 278 15.76 8.10 30.29
C GLU A 278 16.07 7.75 28.83
N VAL A 279 15.89 8.72 27.94
CA VAL A 279 16.18 8.65 26.51
C VAL A 279 17.05 9.84 26.13
N GLN A 280 18.08 9.58 25.34
CA GLN A 280 18.97 10.59 24.77
C GLN A 280 18.80 10.60 23.26
N SER A 281 18.87 11.79 22.66
CA SER A 281 18.70 11.97 21.22
C SER A 281 19.54 13.13 20.72
N ALA A 282 20.20 12.97 19.57
CA ALA A 282 20.90 14.06 18.89
C ALA A 282 19.94 15.14 18.34
N SER A 283 18.64 14.88 18.30
CA SER A 283 17.61 15.79 17.76
C SER A 283 16.50 16.06 18.78
N ASN A 284 15.89 17.24 18.66
CA ASN A 284 14.65 17.60 19.37
C ASN A 284 13.41 16.90 18.79
N THR A 285 13.53 16.22 17.65
CA THR A 285 12.51 15.29 17.16
C THR A 285 12.97 13.87 17.41
N LEU A 286 12.25 13.12 18.24
CA LEU A 286 12.54 11.72 18.52
C LEU A 286 11.33 10.83 18.26
N SER A 287 11.58 9.61 17.79
CA SER A 287 10.56 8.58 17.66
C SER A 287 10.75 7.55 18.76
N ASP A 288 9.76 7.39 19.63
CA ASP A 288 9.74 6.36 20.66
C ASP A 288 8.75 5.25 20.24
N THR A 289 9.31 4.11 19.86
CA THR A 289 8.53 2.94 19.46
C THR A 289 7.84 2.26 20.65
N ALA A 290 8.34 2.44 21.88
CA ALA A 290 7.70 1.86 23.06
C ALA A 290 6.39 2.57 23.42
N SER A 291 6.34 3.88 23.23
CA SER A 291 5.14 4.69 23.46
C SER A 291 4.36 5.00 22.17
N ASN A 292 4.77 4.45 21.02
CA ASN A 292 4.14 4.66 19.70
C ASN A 292 3.96 6.13 19.31
N VAL A 293 4.88 7.00 19.71
CA VAL A 293 4.80 8.44 19.45
C VAL A 293 6.09 8.97 18.85
N GLN A 294 5.95 9.92 17.92
CA GLN A 294 7.00 10.86 17.58
C GLN A 294 6.81 12.11 18.42
N LEU A 295 7.83 12.48 19.17
CA LEU A 295 7.89 13.65 20.02
C LEU A 295 8.69 14.76 19.34
N GLU A 296 8.20 15.98 19.46
CA GLU A 296 8.91 17.21 19.10
C GLU A 296 9.06 18.05 20.37
N LEU A 297 10.31 18.18 20.84
CA LEU A 297 10.68 18.88 22.06
C LEU A 297 10.91 20.35 21.75
N LYS A 298 10.33 21.23 22.57
CA LYS A 298 10.35 22.69 22.34
C LYS A 298 10.94 23.46 23.51
N SER A 299 10.70 23.03 24.74
CA SER A 299 11.27 23.64 25.94
C SER A 299 11.49 22.61 27.04
N VAL A 300 12.31 22.97 28.03
CA VAL A 300 12.57 22.17 29.23
C VAL A 300 11.35 22.24 30.14
N GLY A 301 10.94 21.12 30.72
CA GLY A 301 9.79 21.03 31.61
C GLY A 301 9.07 19.69 31.50
N GLN A 302 7.89 19.62 32.11
CA GLN A 302 7.07 18.41 32.14
C GLN A 302 5.79 18.59 31.32
N ALA A 303 5.46 17.58 30.52
CA ALA A 303 4.21 17.49 29.77
C ALA A 303 3.59 16.09 29.95
N SER A 304 2.28 15.98 29.79
CA SER A 304 1.59 14.70 29.69
C SER A 304 1.13 14.50 28.26
N ILE A 305 1.36 13.32 27.72
CA ILE A 305 0.98 12.94 26.36
C ILE A 305 0.13 11.68 26.40
N GLY A 306 -1.08 11.77 25.88
CA GLY A 306 -1.98 10.64 25.68
C GLY A 306 -2.06 10.26 24.21
N LEU A 307 -2.29 8.97 23.98
CA LEU A 307 -2.55 8.44 22.64
C LEU A 307 -3.90 7.73 22.68
N GLU A 308 -4.88 8.31 22.03
CA GLU A 308 -6.25 7.80 22.04
C GLU A 308 -6.74 7.58 20.62
N ARG A 309 -7.78 6.76 20.47
CA ARG A 309 -8.34 6.52 19.14
C ARG A 309 -9.07 7.77 18.66
N ASP A 310 -8.85 8.12 17.40
CA ASP A 310 -9.55 9.22 16.76
C ASP A 310 -10.94 8.74 16.32
N ASP A 311 -11.91 8.98 17.19
CA ASP A 311 -13.33 8.66 17.01
C ASP A 311 -13.92 9.34 15.77
N LYS A 312 -13.48 10.56 15.44
CA LYS A 312 -13.96 11.30 14.28
C LYS A 312 -13.40 10.71 12.99
N ALA A 313 -12.10 10.43 12.95
CA ALA A 313 -11.48 9.76 11.81
C ALA A 313 -12.06 8.34 11.61
N LEU A 314 -12.31 7.61 12.69
CA LEU A 314 -12.95 6.29 12.65
C LEU A 314 -14.38 6.36 12.07
N ALA A 315 -15.20 7.31 12.53
CA ALA A 315 -16.54 7.52 11.98
C ALA A 315 -16.49 7.92 10.49
N ALA A 316 -15.55 8.78 10.10
CA ALA A 316 -15.33 9.15 8.71
C ALA A 316 -14.91 7.95 7.84
N ASN A 317 -14.01 7.10 8.33
CA ASN A 317 -13.58 5.88 7.64
C ASN A 317 -14.76 4.93 7.40
N PHE A 318 -15.63 4.73 8.40
CA PHE A 318 -16.87 3.97 8.22
C PHE A 318 -17.77 4.57 7.15
N LYS A 319 -17.99 5.89 7.19
CA LYS A 319 -18.80 6.58 6.17
C LYS A 319 -18.24 6.38 4.77
N HIS A 320 -16.92 6.47 4.61
CA HIS A 320 -16.25 6.25 3.32
C HIS A 320 -16.39 4.80 2.85
N LEU A 321 -16.24 3.82 3.75
CA LEU A 321 -16.47 2.41 3.43
C LEU A 321 -17.91 2.18 2.95
N ILE A 322 -18.90 2.71 3.66
CA ILE A 322 -20.32 2.55 3.31
C ILE A 322 -20.65 3.23 1.98
N ALA A 323 -20.08 4.41 1.70
CA ALA A 323 -20.21 5.07 0.42
C ALA A 323 -19.66 4.21 -0.73
N GLY A 324 -18.47 3.62 -0.56
CA GLY A 324 -17.88 2.71 -1.54
C GLY A 324 -18.72 1.46 -1.80
N ILE A 325 -19.35 0.90 -0.76
CA ILE A 325 -20.27 -0.24 -0.90
C ILE A 325 -21.55 0.16 -1.65
N ASN A 326 -22.14 1.33 -1.33
CA ASN A 326 -23.34 1.81 -2.00
C ASN A 326 -23.09 2.13 -3.48
N GLU A 327 -21.92 2.67 -3.81
CA GLU A 327 -21.49 2.89 -5.19
C GLU A 327 -21.37 1.56 -5.94
N LEU A 328 -20.70 0.57 -5.35
CA LEU A 328 -20.63 -0.78 -5.91
C LEU A 328 -22.02 -1.38 -6.15
N LYS A 329 -22.91 -1.32 -5.15
CA LYS A 329 -24.28 -1.84 -5.28
C LYS A 329 -25.03 -1.17 -6.44
N THR A 330 -24.89 0.15 -6.58
CA THR A 330 -25.52 0.91 -7.68
C THR A 330 -24.98 0.45 -9.03
N GLN A 331 -23.66 0.27 -9.16
CA GLN A 331 -23.06 -0.25 -10.40
C GLN A 331 -23.52 -1.67 -10.72
N LEU A 332 -23.57 -2.57 -9.73
CA LEU A 332 -24.02 -3.95 -9.92
C LEU A 332 -25.52 -4.05 -10.26
N GLN A 333 -26.36 -3.19 -9.67
CA GLN A 333 -27.78 -3.11 -10.00
C GLN A 333 -27.99 -2.71 -11.48
N ALA A 334 -27.14 -1.85 -12.03
CA ALA A 334 -27.21 -1.43 -13.43
C ALA A 334 -26.83 -2.54 -14.45
N VAL A 335 -26.09 -3.57 -14.02
CA VAL A 335 -25.67 -4.69 -14.89
C VAL A 335 -26.81 -5.71 -15.11
N ASP A 336 -27.87 -5.68 -14.28
CA ASP A 336 -29.04 -6.61 -14.27
C ASP A 336 -28.73 -8.06 -14.70
N ALA A 337 -27.67 -8.63 -14.12
CA ALA A 337 -27.25 -10.00 -14.36
C ALA A 337 -27.37 -10.85 -13.10
N GLY A 338 -27.63 -12.17 -13.25
CA GLY A 338 -27.70 -13.10 -12.12
C GLY A 338 -26.42 -13.12 -11.28
N LEU A 339 -25.26 -12.93 -11.91
CA LEU A 339 -23.97 -12.79 -11.23
C LEU A 339 -23.92 -11.52 -10.37
N ALA A 340 -24.38 -10.38 -10.88
CA ALA A 340 -24.41 -9.13 -10.13
C ALA A 340 -25.34 -9.23 -8.90
N LYS A 341 -26.52 -9.84 -9.06
CA LYS A 341 -27.45 -10.13 -7.95
C LYS A 341 -26.80 -11.02 -6.89
N LYS A 342 -26.09 -12.08 -7.30
CA LYS A 342 -25.35 -12.96 -6.37
C LYS A 342 -24.27 -12.19 -5.59
N THR A 343 -23.50 -11.33 -6.26
CA THR A 343 -22.48 -10.50 -5.61
C THR A 343 -23.10 -9.55 -4.58
N ILE A 344 -24.24 -8.92 -4.90
CA ILE A 344 -24.98 -8.07 -3.95
C ILE A 344 -25.43 -8.90 -2.73
N SER A 345 -26.01 -10.08 -2.94
CA SER A 345 -26.42 -10.96 -1.83
C SER A 345 -25.24 -11.39 -0.94
N GLN A 346 -24.07 -11.65 -1.53
CA GLN A 346 -22.86 -11.97 -0.77
C GLN A 346 -22.38 -10.80 0.09
N ILE A 347 -22.44 -9.56 -0.44
CA ILE A 347 -22.15 -8.35 0.33
C ILE A 347 -23.12 -8.23 1.51
N ASP A 348 -24.42 -8.41 1.27
CA ASP A 348 -25.44 -8.32 2.32
C ASP A 348 -25.26 -9.40 3.40
N GLU A 349 -24.91 -10.63 3.02
CA GLU A 349 -24.59 -11.68 3.97
C GLU A 349 -23.37 -11.35 4.85
N VAL A 350 -22.30 -10.80 4.26
CA VAL A 350 -21.10 -10.38 4.99
C VAL A 350 -21.46 -9.28 5.99
N LEU A 351 -22.21 -8.27 5.56
CA LEU A 351 -22.60 -7.13 6.40
C LEU A 351 -23.57 -7.53 7.51
N ASN A 352 -24.55 -8.39 7.22
CA ASN A 352 -25.53 -8.85 8.21
C ASN A 352 -24.92 -9.76 9.29
N LYS A 353 -23.86 -10.50 8.95
CA LYS A 353 -23.09 -11.33 9.90
C LYS A 353 -22.05 -10.51 10.68
N LEU A 354 -21.85 -9.25 10.33
CA LEU A 354 -20.82 -8.42 10.93
C LEU A 354 -21.19 -8.01 12.35
N SER A 355 -20.45 -8.56 13.30
CA SER A 355 -20.54 -8.21 14.72
C SER A 355 -19.19 -8.38 15.41
N VAL A 356 -19.02 -7.70 16.54
CA VAL A 356 -17.90 -7.86 17.47
C VAL A 356 -18.45 -7.95 18.90
N GLY A 357 -17.74 -8.61 19.80
CA GLY A 357 -18.26 -8.89 21.15
C GLY A 357 -19.20 -10.10 21.19
N GLN A 358 -19.71 -10.43 22.38
CA GLN A 358 -20.61 -11.56 22.60
C GLN A 358 -21.78 -11.16 23.52
N GLY A 359 -22.93 -11.79 23.33
CA GLY A 359 -24.12 -11.53 24.15
C GLY A 359 -24.55 -10.07 24.14
N ASN A 360 -24.73 -9.47 25.32
CA ASN A 360 -25.18 -8.08 25.46
C ASN A 360 -24.12 -7.04 25.07
N GLU A 361 -22.86 -7.45 24.88
CA GLU A 361 -21.76 -6.59 24.41
C GLU A 361 -21.56 -6.68 22.89
N SER A 362 -22.43 -7.43 22.18
CA SER A 362 -22.36 -7.56 20.74
C SER A 362 -22.68 -6.25 20.03
N LEU A 363 -21.70 -5.67 19.35
CA LEU A 363 -21.83 -4.48 18.52
C LEU A 363 -21.95 -4.90 17.04
N SER A 364 -23.07 -4.51 16.42
CA SER A 364 -23.37 -4.75 14.99
C SER A 364 -23.45 -3.46 14.20
N LEU A 365 -23.56 -3.55 12.86
CA LEU A 365 -23.77 -2.38 11.99
C LEU A 365 -25.00 -1.56 12.41
N ASN A 366 -26.12 -2.21 12.74
CA ASN A 366 -27.31 -1.50 13.21
C ASN A 366 -27.08 -0.82 14.57
N ALA A 367 -26.31 -1.45 15.46
CA ALA A 367 -25.97 -0.87 16.76
C ALA A 367 -25.19 0.45 16.62
N ILE A 368 -24.30 0.54 15.61
CA ILE A 368 -23.58 1.78 15.25
C ILE A 368 -24.36 2.71 14.31
N GLY A 369 -25.63 2.43 14.03
CA GLY A 369 -26.51 3.29 13.25
C GLY A 369 -26.41 3.12 11.73
N ILE A 370 -25.88 1.99 11.25
CA ILE A 370 -25.87 1.64 9.84
C ILE A 370 -27.01 0.64 9.56
N THR A 371 -27.98 1.05 8.76
CA THR A 371 -29.16 0.24 8.41
C THR A 371 -29.30 0.07 6.91
N SER A 372 -30.11 -0.91 6.47
CA SER A 372 -30.43 -1.09 5.04
C SER A 372 -31.78 -0.47 4.72
N SER A 373 -31.89 0.25 3.61
CA SER A 373 -33.18 0.70 3.04
C SER A 373 -33.83 -0.38 2.19
N ASN A 374 -35.09 -0.15 1.81
CA ASN A 374 -35.88 -1.07 0.98
C ASN A 374 -35.27 -1.33 -0.40
N ASP A 375 -34.43 -0.43 -0.91
CA ASP A 375 -33.68 -0.57 -2.17
C ASP A 375 -32.31 -1.27 -1.99
N GLY A 376 -32.02 -1.75 -0.78
CA GLY A 376 -30.78 -2.46 -0.43
C GLY A 376 -29.57 -1.54 -0.22
N LYS A 377 -29.73 -0.21 -0.29
CA LYS A 377 -28.65 0.73 0.06
C LYS A 377 -28.45 0.80 1.57
N LEU A 378 -27.24 1.13 1.98
CA LEU A 378 -26.89 1.32 3.38
C LEU A 378 -27.07 2.80 3.74
N ILE A 379 -27.81 3.06 4.81
CA ILE A 379 -28.03 4.39 5.39
C ILE A 379 -27.18 4.51 6.65
N VAL A 380 -26.44 5.61 6.77
CA VAL A 380 -25.61 5.92 7.94
C VAL A 380 -26.31 6.99 8.79
N ASN A 381 -26.65 6.64 10.03
CA ASN A 381 -26.99 7.62 11.05
C ASN A 381 -25.71 8.18 11.67
N GLU A 382 -25.25 9.33 11.17
CA GLU A 382 -23.97 9.93 11.56
C GLU A 382 -23.89 10.28 13.06
N THR A 383 -25.01 10.68 13.65
CA THR A 383 -25.08 10.99 15.10
C THR A 383 -24.83 9.73 15.92
N ARG A 384 -25.52 8.64 15.61
CA ARG A 384 -25.37 7.37 16.31
C ARG A 384 -24.00 6.74 16.07
N LEU A 385 -23.47 6.84 14.85
CA LEU A 385 -22.12 6.38 14.53
C LEU A 385 -21.07 7.13 15.35
N SER A 386 -21.15 8.46 15.41
CA SER A 386 -20.22 9.29 16.17
C SER A 386 -20.31 9.01 17.68
N GLN A 387 -21.52 8.83 18.21
CA GLN A 387 -21.72 8.47 19.63
C GLN A 387 -21.10 7.13 19.97
N GLN A 388 -21.27 6.11 19.13
CA GLN A 388 -20.69 4.78 19.37
C GLN A 388 -19.17 4.78 19.16
N ALA A 389 -18.65 5.51 18.18
CA ALA A 389 -17.22 5.67 17.96
C ALA A 389 -16.51 6.31 19.16
N LEU A 390 -17.20 7.22 19.86
CA LEU A 390 -16.70 7.82 21.10
C LEU A 390 -16.83 6.87 22.30
N ALA A 391 -17.98 6.21 22.46
CA ALA A 391 -18.27 5.38 23.63
C ALA A 391 -17.54 4.02 23.63
N GLN A 392 -17.30 3.44 22.44
CA GLN A 392 -16.77 2.09 22.27
C GLN A 392 -15.74 2.05 21.12
N ALA A 393 -14.77 2.95 21.13
CA ALA A 393 -13.81 3.13 20.03
C ALA A 393 -13.09 1.83 19.62
N ASP A 394 -12.67 0.99 20.57
CA ASP A 394 -12.01 -0.30 20.28
C ASP A 394 -12.93 -1.27 19.54
N SER A 395 -14.16 -1.43 20.03
CA SER A 395 -15.15 -2.32 19.40
C SER A 395 -15.54 -1.82 18.02
N VAL A 396 -15.79 -0.52 17.87
CA VAL A 396 -16.09 0.09 16.56
C VAL A 396 -14.92 -0.09 15.60
N ASN A 397 -13.67 0.10 16.05
CA ASN A 397 -12.49 -0.09 15.21
C ASN A 397 -12.31 -1.56 14.80
N THR A 398 -12.55 -2.50 15.73
CA THR A 398 -12.53 -3.94 15.44
C THR A 398 -13.60 -4.30 14.41
N LEU A 399 -14.79 -3.71 14.53
CA LEU A 399 -15.89 -3.90 13.59
C LEU A 399 -15.53 -3.37 12.20
N PHE A 400 -14.91 -2.18 12.13
CA PHE A 400 -14.40 -1.59 10.88
C PHE A 400 -13.40 -2.53 10.20
N ASN A 401 -12.38 -2.94 10.93
CA ASN A 401 -11.32 -3.80 10.41
C ASN A 401 -11.87 -5.14 9.93
N ARG A 402 -12.79 -5.75 10.70
CA ARG A 402 -13.48 -6.97 10.29
C ARG A 402 -14.32 -6.77 9.03
N ALA A 403 -14.97 -5.61 8.87
CA ALA A 403 -15.72 -5.29 7.65
C ALA A 403 -14.78 -5.24 6.44
N VAL A 404 -13.67 -4.50 6.55
CA VAL A 404 -12.68 -4.37 5.49
C VAL A 404 -12.09 -5.72 5.11
N ASP A 405 -11.77 -6.58 6.09
CA ASP A 405 -11.20 -7.90 5.85
C ASP A 405 -12.18 -8.87 5.16
N GLN A 406 -13.42 -8.95 5.66
CA GLN A 406 -14.43 -9.85 5.10
C GLN A 406 -14.85 -9.41 3.70
N LEU A 407 -15.02 -8.11 3.47
CA LEU A 407 -15.30 -7.55 2.15
C LEU A 407 -14.11 -7.74 1.20
N GLY A 408 -12.88 -7.59 1.69
CA GLY A 408 -11.66 -7.83 0.92
C GLY A 408 -11.53 -9.29 0.48
N ALA A 409 -11.78 -10.23 1.39
CA ALA A 409 -11.79 -11.66 1.09
C ALA A 409 -12.86 -12.04 0.06
N MET A 410 -14.09 -11.51 0.22
CA MET A 410 -15.18 -11.71 -0.74
C MET A 410 -14.85 -11.11 -2.11
N THR A 411 -14.31 -9.88 -2.14
CA THR A 411 -13.95 -9.20 -3.40
C THR A 411 -12.85 -9.95 -4.13
N SER A 412 -11.82 -10.41 -3.41
CA SER A 412 -10.74 -11.23 -3.96
C SER A 412 -11.27 -12.55 -4.54
N ALA A 413 -12.15 -13.25 -3.81
CA ALA A 413 -12.79 -14.46 -4.30
C ALA A 413 -13.66 -14.19 -5.55
N GLY A 414 -14.40 -13.09 -5.56
CA GLY A 414 -15.21 -12.63 -6.70
C GLY A 414 -14.36 -12.40 -7.95
N LEU A 415 -13.24 -11.68 -7.83
CA LEU A 415 -12.31 -11.42 -8.93
C LEU A 415 -11.68 -12.71 -9.50
N GLN A 416 -11.37 -13.69 -8.65
CA GLN A 416 -10.93 -15.00 -9.10
C GLN A 416 -12.03 -15.68 -9.92
N THR A 417 -13.27 -15.74 -9.39
CA THR A 417 -14.40 -16.39 -10.11
C THR A 417 -14.74 -15.73 -11.44
N THR A 418 -14.67 -14.40 -11.56
CA THR A 418 -14.94 -13.69 -12.82
C THR A 418 -13.82 -13.85 -13.83
N SER A 419 -12.56 -13.96 -13.38
CA SER A 419 -11.42 -14.24 -14.28
C SER A 419 -11.54 -15.60 -14.99
N PHE A 420 -12.11 -16.63 -14.34
CA PHE A 420 -12.42 -17.91 -14.98
C PHE A 420 -13.52 -17.79 -16.04
N LEU A 421 -14.52 -16.94 -15.81
CA LEU A 421 -15.64 -16.74 -16.74
C LEU A 421 -15.22 -15.93 -17.98
N ASN A 422 -14.21 -15.08 -17.85
CA ASN A 422 -13.66 -14.28 -18.95
C ASN A 422 -12.61 -15.04 -19.80
N ASN A 423 -12.34 -16.33 -19.53
CA ASN A 423 -11.45 -17.16 -20.34
C ASN A 423 -12.23 -17.99 -21.39
N PRO A 424 -12.23 -17.60 -22.69
CA PRO A 424 -13.03 -18.26 -23.71
C PRO A 424 -12.65 -19.74 -23.93
N ALA A 425 -11.41 -20.15 -23.66
CA ALA A 425 -10.95 -21.52 -23.85
C ALA A 425 -11.51 -22.51 -22.79
N GLN A 426 -11.83 -22.03 -21.58
CA GLN A 426 -12.37 -22.88 -20.52
C GLN A 426 -13.89 -22.99 -20.56
N VAL A 427 -14.59 -21.92 -20.97
CA VAL A 427 -16.04 -21.93 -21.22
C VAL A 427 -16.41 -22.95 -22.31
N LEU A 428 -15.58 -23.07 -23.35
CA LEU A 428 -15.74 -24.08 -24.41
C LEU A 428 -15.48 -25.51 -23.91
N ARG A 429 -14.48 -25.72 -23.04
CA ARG A 429 -14.18 -27.05 -22.47
C ARG A 429 -15.29 -27.56 -21.53
N ASN A 430 -15.87 -26.71 -20.69
CA ASN A 430 -16.94 -27.13 -19.79
C ASN A 430 -18.26 -27.44 -20.52
N ASN A 431 -18.53 -26.78 -21.65
CA ASN A 431 -19.69 -27.12 -22.49
C ASN A 431 -19.46 -28.37 -23.38
N ALA A 432 -18.21 -28.82 -23.54
CA ALA A 432 -17.87 -30.02 -24.31
C ALA A 432 -17.87 -31.33 -23.48
N GLY A 433 -18.20 -31.26 -22.19
CA GLY A 433 -18.22 -32.40 -21.26
C GLY A 433 -19.41 -33.37 -21.41
N PHE A 434 -19.91 -33.62 -22.62
CA PHE A 434 -20.88 -34.69 -22.87
C PHE A 434 -20.13 -35.95 -23.31
N THR A 435 -20.00 -36.92 -22.41
CA THR A 435 -19.52 -38.28 -22.71
C THR A 435 -20.52 -39.02 -23.60
N TYR A 436 -20.12 -39.36 -24.83
CA TYR A 436 -20.89 -40.25 -25.70
C TYR A 436 -20.49 -41.71 -25.46
N PRO A 437 -21.43 -42.68 -25.39
CA PRO A 437 -21.09 -44.09 -25.29
C PRO A 437 -20.47 -44.61 -26.59
N ARG A 438 -19.47 -45.46 -26.45
CA ARG A 438 -18.70 -46.09 -27.53
C ARG A 438 -19.56 -47.18 -28.19
N PHE A 439 -19.94 -47.01 -29.45
CA PHE A 439 -20.61 -48.08 -30.21
C PHE A 439 -19.58 -49.06 -30.78
N GLY A 440 -19.75 -50.34 -30.44
CA GLY A 440 -19.06 -51.46 -31.06
C GLY A 440 -19.96 -52.69 -31.05
N GLU A 441 -20.29 -53.13 -32.27
CA GLU A 441 -20.72 -54.48 -32.68
C GLU A 441 -22.16 -54.94 -32.40
N ALA A 442 -22.75 -55.48 -33.47
CA ALA A 442 -24.11 -55.97 -33.56
C ALA A 442 -24.27 -57.35 -32.89
N SER A 443 -25.37 -57.57 -32.17
CA SER A 443 -26.00 -58.89 -32.09
C SER A 443 -27.50 -58.77 -31.81
N THR A 444 -28.22 -59.71 -32.38
CA THR A 444 -29.67 -59.82 -32.56
C THR A 444 -30.41 -60.28 -31.30
N ALA A 445 -31.46 -59.58 -30.85
CA ALA A 445 -32.70 -60.14 -30.27
C ALA A 445 -33.67 -59.05 -29.77
N LEU A 446 -34.97 -59.23 -30.05
CA LEU A 446 -36.11 -58.43 -29.58
C LEU A 446 -36.55 -58.80 -28.13
N PRO A 447 -37.34 -57.95 -27.43
CA PRO A 447 -37.47 -57.88 -25.95
C PRO A 447 -38.69 -58.66 -25.38
N PRO A 448 -38.96 -58.65 -24.05
CA PRO A 448 -40.02 -57.77 -23.50
C PRO A 448 -39.80 -57.37 -21.99
N PRO A 449 -40.79 -56.79 -21.25
CA PRO A 449 -40.96 -55.34 -21.08
C PRO A 449 -40.95 -54.87 -19.61
N VAL A 450 -41.05 -53.55 -19.37
CA VAL A 450 -42.08 -52.88 -18.50
C VAL A 450 -41.60 -51.48 -18.03
N TRP A 451 -42.25 -50.46 -18.61
CA TRP A 451 -42.72 -49.14 -18.08
C TRP A 451 -41.75 -48.17 -17.38
N SER A 452 -41.46 -46.99 -17.95
CA SER A 452 -42.22 -45.69 -17.85
C SER A 452 -41.50 -44.74 -16.86
N ALA A 453 -41.13 -43.47 -17.10
CA ALA A 453 -41.71 -42.42 -17.94
C ALA A 453 -40.67 -41.33 -18.35
N ASN A 454 -40.96 -40.66 -19.47
CA ASN A 454 -40.64 -39.27 -19.84
C ASN A 454 -39.19 -38.74 -19.77
N ASN A 455 -38.48 -38.88 -20.91
CA ASN A 455 -37.55 -37.86 -21.37
C ASN A 455 -37.68 -37.70 -22.90
N ALA A 456 -38.48 -36.73 -23.33
CA ALA A 456 -38.63 -36.38 -24.74
C ALA A 456 -37.38 -35.63 -25.21
N ASN A 457 -36.37 -36.39 -25.65
CA ASN A 457 -35.21 -35.88 -26.39
C ASN A 457 -35.68 -35.26 -27.70
N ASN A 458 -35.31 -34.00 -27.95
CA ASN A 458 -35.73 -33.23 -29.12
C ASN A 458 -34.58 -33.20 -30.15
N TRP A 459 -34.81 -33.79 -31.33
CA TRP A 459 -33.80 -34.17 -32.33
C TRP A 459 -33.22 -32.98 -33.12
N ARG A 460 -33.59 -31.76 -32.72
CA ARG A 460 -33.20 -30.49 -33.37
C ARG A 460 -31.77 -30.03 -33.05
N ASN A 461 -31.15 -30.50 -31.97
CA ASN A 461 -29.79 -30.09 -31.59
C ASN A 461 -28.68 -30.77 -32.41
N GLN A 462 -28.97 -31.88 -33.10
CA GLN A 462 -27.94 -32.57 -33.91
C GLN A 462 -27.79 -31.97 -35.32
N TYR A 463 -28.80 -31.29 -35.86
CA TYR A 463 -28.75 -30.69 -37.20
C TYR A 463 -28.03 -29.33 -37.25
N GLY A 464 -27.94 -28.61 -36.12
CA GLY A 464 -27.33 -27.27 -36.06
C GLY A 464 -25.80 -27.23 -36.07
N ILE A 465 -25.13 -28.35 -35.78
CA ILE A 465 -23.67 -28.39 -35.63
C ILE A 465 -22.95 -28.61 -36.98
N SER A 466 -23.60 -29.27 -37.96
CA SER A 466 -22.96 -29.54 -39.26
C SER A 466 -22.86 -28.33 -40.20
N GLN A 467 -23.72 -27.31 -40.03
CA GLN A 467 -23.72 -26.14 -40.93
C GLN A 467 -22.70 -25.05 -40.54
N TYR A 468 -22.16 -25.08 -39.31
CA TYR A 468 -21.22 -24.05 -38.85
C TYR A 468 -19.79 -24.22 -39.37
N LEU A 469 -19.42 -25.41 -39.85
CA LEU A 469 -18.07 -25.70 -40.34
C LEU A 469 -17.88 -25.45 -41.86
N GLN A 470 -18.94 -25.16 -42.62
CA GLN A 470 -18.80 -24.83 -44.05
C GLN A 470 -18.58 -23.34 -44.34
N ILE A 471 -18.80 -22.44 -43.37
CA ILE A 471 -18.66 -20.98 -43.60
C ILE A 471 -17.25 -20.47 -43.23
N SER A 472 -16.44 -21.22 -42.49
CA SER A 472 -15.09 -20.81 -42.07
C SER A 472 -13.96 -21.17 -43.05
N LEU A 473 -14.26 -21.64 -44.27
CA LEU A 473 -13.27 -21.95 -45.32
C LEU A 473 -13.34 -20.99 -46.53
N LEU A 474 -13.96 -19.82 -46.39
CA LEU A 474 -13.99 -18.77 -47.42
C LEU A 474 -13.51 -17.39 -46.92
N ARG A 475 -12.50 -17.37 -46.03
CA ARG A 475 -11.60 -16.21 -45.87
C ARG A 475 -10.17 -16.66 -45.75
#